data_AF-A0A8S9X2K4-F1
#
_entry.id   AF-A0A8S9X2K4-F1
#
_cell.length_a   1.000
_cell.length_b   1.000
_cell.length_c   1.000
_cell.angle_alpha   90.00
_cell.angle_beta   90.00
_cell.angle_gamma   90.00
#
_symmetry.space_group_name_H-M   'P 1'
#
loop_
_entity.id
_entity.type
_entity.pdbx_description
1 polymer ?
#
loop_
_entity_poly.entity_id
_entity_poly.type
_entity_poly.pdbx_seq_one_letter_code
_entity_poly.pdbx_strand_id
1 'polypeptide(L)' 'MPRITEELIRKKSEHNEMQIGSLEEISLHQEDIEKLEHLQNWCRDLKILLLHNNLISKIGGFLEVLLALST' A
#
# COMPACT_ATOMS: atom_id res chain seq x y z
N MET A 1 -0.81 -7.48 15.25
CA MET A 1 -0.51 -6.25 14.50
C MET A 1 -0.66 -6.58 13.03
N PRO A 2 -1.65 -6.02 12.34
CA PRO A 2 -1.76 -6.11 10.89
C PRO A 2 -0.50 -5.50 10.26
N ARG A 3 0.17 -6.27 9.41
CA ARG A 3 1.36 -5.82 8.68
C ARG A 3 1.08 -5.95 7.20
N ILE A 4 1.69 -5.09 6.41
CA ILE A 4 1.70 -5.26 4.97
C ILE A 4 2.50 -6.54 4.66
N THR A 5 1.85 -7.51 4.03
CA THR A 5 2.44 -8.77 3.59
C THR A 5 2.42 -8.86 2.06
N GLU A 6 3.31 -9.67 1.49
CA GLU A 6 3.28 -9.95 0.05
C GLU A 6 1.94 -10.52 -0.39
N GLU A 7 1.34 -11.39 0.43
CA GLU A 7 0.03 -11.99 0.18
C GLU A 7 -1.07 -10.92 0.10
N LEU A 8 -1.06 -9.95 1.01
CA LEU A 8 -1.99 -8.82 0.98
C LEU A 8 -1.83 -8.02 -0.32
N ILE A 9 -0.58 -7.68 -0.68
CA ILE A 9 -0.30 -6.94 -1.91
C ILE A 9 -0.77 -7.74 -3.13
N ARG A 10 -0.42 -9.02 -3.23
CA ARG A 10 -0.82 -9.89 -4.34
C ARG A 10 -2.33 -10.02 -4.48
N LYS A 11 -3.04 -10.13 -3.35
CA LYS A 11 -4.51 -10.15 -3.31
C LYS A 11 -5.11 -8.82 -3.82
N LYS A 12 -4.53 -7.69 -3.43
CA LYS A 12 -4.98 -6.35 -3.86
C LYS A 12 -4.52 -5.98 -5.28
N SER A 13 -3.57 -6.71 -5.85
CA SER A 13 -3.12 -6.63 -7.24
C SER A 13 -3.86 -7.56 -8.20
N GLU A 14 -5.04 -8.07 -7.85
CA GLU A 14 -5.82 -8.96 -8.72
C GLU A 14 -6.13 -8.33 -10.09
N HIS A 15 -6.27 -7.01 -10.15
CA HIS A 15 -6.46 -6.24 -11.37
C HIS A 15 -5.19 -6.09 -12.22
N ASN A 16 -4.01 -6.39 -11.66
CA ASN A 16 -2.73 -6.35 -12.35
C ASN A 16 -2.16 -7.77 -12.57
N GLU A 17 -3.03 -8.74 -12.91
CA GLU A 17 -2.65 -10.14 -13.13
C GLU A 17 -1.89 -10.78 -11.94
N MET A 18 -2.09 -10.27 -10.72
CA MET A 18 -1.31 -10.63 -9.53
C MET A 18 0.20 -10.36 -9.66
N GLN A 19 0.62 -9.57 -10.66
CA GLN A 19 1.98 -9.08 -10.83
C GLN A 19 2.19 -7.87 -9.93
N ILE A 20 3.00 -8.01 -8.88
CA ILE A 20 3.21 -6.93 -7.90
C ILE A 20 4.41 -6.05 -8.27
N GLY A 21 5.35 -6.56 -9.08
CA GLY A 21 6.58 -5.85 -9.46
C GLY A 21 6.37 -4.64 -10.36
N SER A 22 5.45 -4.78 -11.33
CA SER A 22 5.07 -3.77 -12.32
C SER A 22 3.87 -2.91 -11.90
N LEU A 23 3.44 -3.04 -10.65
CA LEU A 23 2.23 -2.41 -10.16
C LEU A 23 2.45 -0.90 -9.97
N GLU A 24 1.77 -0.08 -10.79
CA GLU A 24 1.87 1.37 -10.69
C GLU A 24 0.91 1.98 -9.65
N GLU A 25 -0.22 1.32 -9.38
CA GLU A 25 -1.25 1.79 -8.44
C GLU A 25 -1.76 0.65 -7.56
N ILE A 26 -1.90 0.92 -6.26
CA ILE A 26 -2.53 -0.02 -5.32
C ILE A 26 -3.43 0.69 -4.30
N SER A 27 -4.55 0.06 -4.01
CA SER A 27 -5.45 0.46 -2.94
C SER A 27 -5.42 -0.54 -1.77
N LEU A 28 -5.05 -0.04 -0.59
CA LEU A 28 -5.01 -0.77 0.68
C LEU A 28 -6.02 -0.16 1.66
N HIS A 29 -7.31 -0.33 1.37
CA HIS A 29 -8.39 0.21 2.22
C HIS A 29 -8.78 -0.75 3.34
N GLN A 30 -9.00 -0.22 4.56
CA GLN A 30 -9.57 -0.95 5.70
C GLN A 30 -8.74 -2.16 6.14
N GLU A 31 -7.41 -2.06 6.07
CA GLU A 31 -6.49 -3.15 6.40
C GLU A 31 -5.87 -3.00 7.81
N ASP A 32 -6.35 -2.02 8.59
CA ASP A 32 -5.85 -1.67 9.92
C ASP A 32 -4.32 -1.49 9.97
N ILE A 33 -3.73 -0.99 8.87
CA ILE A 33 -2.29 -0.82 8.73
C ILE A 33 -1.80 0.24 9.72
N GLU A 34 -0.92 -0.17 10.64
CA GLU A 34 -0.32 0.74 11.62
C GLU A 34 0.98 1.38 11.11
N LYS A 35 1.69 0.71 10.20
CA LYS A 35 3.00 1.13 9.66
C LYS A 35 3.15 0.78 8.19
N LEU A 36 3.75 1.71 7.45
CA LEU A 36 4.14 1.49 6.06
C LEU A 36 5.56 0.89 6.01
N GLU A 37 5.67 -0.42 5.78
CA GLU A 37 6.94 -1.13 5.68
C GLU A 37 6.92 -2.12 4.51
N HIS A 38 8.11 -2.37 3.96
CA HIS A 38 8.39 -3.40 2.93
C HIS A 38 7.72 -3.26 1.55
N LEU A 39 6.87 -2.25 1.30
CA LEU A 39 6.25 -2.01 -0.01
C LEU A 39 7.26 -1.94 -1.16
N GLN A 40 8.39 -1.28 -0.95
CA GLN A 40 9.47 -1.16 -1.96
C GLN A 40 10.10 -2.49 -2.36
N ASN A 41 9.98 -3.53 -1.53
CA ASN A 41 10.52 -4.86 -1.84
C ASN A 41 9.69 -5.57 -2.91
N TRP A 42 8.41 -5.20 -3.02
CA TRP A 42 7.44 -5.86 -3.90
C TRP A 42 7.02 -4.96 -5.06
N CYS A 43 6.65 -3.71 -4.79
CA CYS A 43 6.08 -2.79 -5.77
C CYS A 43 7.13 -1.77 -6.21
N ARG A 44 8.01 -2.18 -7.14
CA ARG A 44 9.16 -1.35 -7.57
C ARG A 44 8.73 -0.14 -8.39
N ASP A 45 7.67 -0.30 -9.17
CA ASP A 45 7.16 0.72 -10.09
C ASP A 45 5.95 1.49 -9.49
N LEU A 46 5.71 1.37 -8.18
CA LEU A 46 4.55 1.96 -7.51
C LEU A 46 4.60 3.48 -7.52
N LYS A 47 3.60 4.10 -8.13
CA LYS A 47 3.42 5.56 -8.23
C LYS A 47 2.28 6.05 -7.34
N ILE A 48 1.21 5.26 -7.21
CA ILE A 48 0.00 5.64 -6.49
C ILE A 48 -0.29 4.59 -5.41
N LEU A 49 -0.48 5.06 -4.17
CA LEU A 49 -0.83 4.22 -3.03
C LEU A 49 -1.98 4.87 -2.26
N LEU A 50 -3.11 4.18 -2.19
CA LEU A 50 -4.31 4.65 -1.49
C LEU A 50 -4.48 3.91 -0.16
N LEU A 51 -4.52 4.65 0.96
CA LEU A 51 -4.50 4.09 2.33
C LEU A 51 -5.76 4.44 3.15
N HIS A 52 -6.91 4.62 2.50
CA HIS A 52 -8.14 5.04 3.19
C HIS A 52 -8.52 4.09 4.35
N ASN A 53 -8.93 4.67 5.48
CA ASN A 53 -9.36 3.98 6.70
C ASN A 53 -8.33 2.96 7.25
N ASN A 54 -7.09 3.41 7.48
CA ASN A 54 -6.05 2.65 8.19
C ASN A 54 -5.63 3.35 9.48
N LEU A 55 -4.82 2.68 10.30
CA LEU A 55 -4.40 3.12 11.64
C LEU A 55 -3.00 3.75 11.67
N ILE A 56 -2.59 4.40 10.57
CA ILE A 56 -1.24 4.93 10.41
C ILE A 56 -1.04 6.14 11.32
N SER A 57 -0.41 5.90 12.48
CA SER A 57 -0.15 6.93 13.49
C SER A 57 1.00 7.88 13.14
N LYS A 58 1.91 7.48 12.24
CA LYS A 58 3.01 8.31 11.75
C LYS A 58 3.45 7.87 10.36
N ILE A 59 3.54 8.83 9.45
CA ILE A 59 4.11 8.60 8.11
C ILE A 59 5.59 8.93 8.19
N GLY A 60 6.42 7.90 8.20
CA GLY A 60 7.88 8.05 8.21
C GLY A 60 8.45 7.74 6.83
N GLY A 61 9.04 8.73 6.17
CA GLY A 61 10.13 8.49 5.22
C GLY A 61 9.84 8.38 3.72
N PHE A 62 8.65 8.67 3.20
CA PHE A 62 8.45 8.81 1.74
C PHE A 62 7.52 9.98 1.40
N LEU A 63 8.10 11.02 0.81
CA LEU A 63 7.37 12.11 0.15
C LEU A 63 6.84 11.57 -1.19
N GLU A 64 5.63 11.99 -1.55
CA GLU A 64 4.81 11.53 -2.70
C GLU A 64 4.10 10.18 -2.54
N VAL A 65 3.50 9.93 -1.38
CA VAL A 65 2.27 9.12 -1.34
C VAL A 65 1.10 10.09 -1.33
N LEU A 66 0.29 10.10 -2.40
CA LEU A 66 -0.92 10.91 -2.46
C LEU A 66 -1.94 10.35 -1.45
N LEU A 67 -1.85 10.84 -0.22
CA LEU A 67 -2.77 10.49 0.86
C LEU A 67 -4.16 11.05 0.53
N ALA A 68 -5.03 10.21 -0.04
CA ALA A 68 -6.46 10.44 0.00
C ALA A 68 -6.97 10.20 1.44
N LEU A 69 -6.64 11.13 2.34
CA LEU A 69 -7.32 11.30 3.62
C LEU A 69 -8.69 11.94 3.32
N SER A 70 -9.67 11.13 2.95
CA SER A 70 -11.06 11.59 2.92
C SER A 70 -11.69 11.39 4.30
N THR A 71 -11.89 12.53 4.99
CA THR A 71 -12.67 12.81 6.22
C THR A 71 -12.34 12.05 7.50
#